data_AF-A0A9E6RVM9-F1
#
_entry.id   AF-A0A9E6RVM9-F1
#
_cell.length_a   1.000
_cell.length_b   1.000
_cell.length_c   1.000
_cell.angle_alpha   90.00
_cell.angle_beta   90.00
_cell.angle_gamma   90.00
#
_symmetry.space_group_name_H-M   'P 1'
#
loop_
_entity.id
_entity.type
_entity.pdbx_description
1 polymer ?
#
loop_
_entity_poly.entity_id
_entity_poly.type
_entity_poly.pdbx_seq_one_letter_code
_entity_poly.pdbx_strand_id
1 'polypeptide(L)'
;MNEYVISLNQDYYNESSISDRFSKVIKRRLVEESLHLYPYLLDFLQYKPIEKSPEWLENIINYTDIHLIESQRLLNISEDNEMIPSVNAYANELADNIQEKLAEYGTLSQSLDRTFPVRLVQKVSTNSLTNDQLIKKLDEVETKRKHLINAGLLDKDENTNFQISEQIDENIKQVLSVYIEDVENKLTVFDNLSQRIELMKKIINQRFAYKEINISKEKGFTFTCNGNSLSPTQLSSGEQHELVILYELLFKVKPNSLILIDEPELSLHVEWQVNFLKDLQEITQIANVDVLIATHSPGIIHDRWDLTVELKGPHR
;
A
#
# COMPACT_ATOMS: atom_id res chain seq x y z
N MET A 1 20.22 -24.73 7.77
CA MET A 1 19.62 -24.08 6.58
C MET A 1 20.46 -22.86 6.27
N ASN A 2 20.58 -22.52 5.00
CA ASN A 2 21.26 -21.28 4.60
C ASN A 2 20.26 -20.12 4.76
N GLU A 3 20.76 -18.96 5.15
CA GLU A 3 19.98 -17.74 5.30
C GLU A 3 20.31 -16.84 4.11
N TYR A 4 19.29 -16.29 3.47
CA TYR A 4 19.41 -15.44 2.30
C TYR A 4 18.83 -14.07 2.58
N VAL A 5 19.51 -13.05 2.05
CA VAL A 5 19.00 -11.68 2.02
C VAL A 5 18.64 -11.33 0.58
N ILE A 6 17.41 -10.87 0.35
CA ILE A 6 16.90 -10.47 -0.96
C ILE A 6 16.72 -8.96 -0.98
N SER A 7 17.24 -8.27 -2.00
CA SER A 7 17.06 -6.83 -2.22
C SER A 7 16.30 -6.58 -3.52
N LEU A 8 15.17 -5.88 -3.42
CA LEU A 8 14.37 -5.41 -4.57
C LEU A 8 14.73 -3.94 -4.85
N ASN A 9 14.82 -3.57 -6.14
CA ASN A 9 15.34 -2.31 -6.70
C ASN A 9 16.88 -2.17 -6.68
N GLN A 10 17.56 -2.86 -7.60
CA GLN A 10 19.03 -2.87 -7.69
C GLN A 10 19.65 -1.64 -8.41
N ASP A 11 18.85 -0.72 -8.97
CA ASP A 11 19.37 0.39 -9.79
C ASP A 11 20.26 1.39 -9.02
N TYR A 12 20.38 1.27 -7.69
CA TYR A 12 21.16 2.19 -6.85
C TYR A 12 22.37 1.58 -6.15
N TYR A 13 22.63 0.27 -6.26
CA TYR A 13 23.64 -0.36 -5.41
C TYR A 13 24.64 -1.20 -6.21
N ASN A 14 25.80 -0.58 -6.50
CA ASN A 14 26.98 -1.30 -6.99
C ASN A 14 27.36 -2.42 -6.01
N GLU A 15 27.49 -3.62 -6.58
CA GLU A 15 27.92 -4.86 -5.94
C GLU A 15 29.27 -4.69 -5.22
N SER A 16 29.29 -4.89 -3.89
CA SER A 16 30.44 -5.46 -3.13
C SER A 16 30.42 -5.23 -1.61
N SER A 17 29.49 -4.45 -1.03
CA SER A 17 29.63 -4.07 0.40
C SER A 17 28.37 -4.11 1.28
N ILE A 18 27.17 -4.31 0.73
CA ILE A 18 25.93 -4.01 1.46
C ILE A 18 25.40 -5.23 2.21
N SER A 19 25.33 -6.40 1.57
CA SER A 19 24.78 -7.61 2.20
C SER A 19 25.48 -8.01 3.51
N ASP A 20 26.82 -8.00 3.53
CA ASP A 20 27.60 -8.45 4.68
C ASP A 20 27.60 -7.44 5.86
N ARG A 21 27.24 -6.18 5.58
CA ARG A 21 27.15 -5.10 6.56
C ARG A 21 25.72 -4.90 7.07
N PHE A 22 24.71 -5.13 6.22
CA PHE A 22 23.29 -5.03 6.60
C PHE A 22 22.82 -6.23 7.44
N SER A 23 23.37 -7.43 7.24
CA SER A 23 23.10 -8.59 8.12
C SER A 23 23.50 -8.34 9.58
N LYS A 24 24.55 -7.55 9.81
CA LYS A 24 24.96 -7.11 11.16
C LYS A 24 24.02 -6.08 11.77
N VAL A 25 23.33 -5.28 10.96
CA VAL A 25 22.38 -4.25 11.41
C VAL A 25 21.04 -4.87 11.79
N ILE A 26 20.55 -5.84 11.01
CA ILE A 26 19.33 -6.60 11.36
C ILE A 26 19.54 -7.43 12.63
N LYS A 27 20.72 -8.07 12.78
CA LYS A 27 21.12 -8.70 14.04
C LYS A 27 21.17 -7.73 15.21
N ARG A 28 21.50 -6.44 14.99
CA ARG A 28 21.62 -5.44 16.06
C ARG A 28 20.26 -5.05 16.63
N ARG A 29 19.22 -4.85 15.80
CA ARG A 29 17.90 -4.44 16.29
C ARG A 29 17.12 -5.58 16.95
N LEU A 30 17.17 -6.79 16.36
CA LEU A 30 16.63 -8.00 17.00
C LEU A 30 17.30 -8.28 18.35
N VAL A 31 18.61 -8.01 18.48
CA VAL A 31 19.34 -8.13 19.74
C VAL A 31 18.98 -7.00 20.71
N GLU A 32 18.89 -5.73 20.28
CA GLU A 32 18.53 -4.59 21.16
C GLU A 32 17.09 -4.71 21.70
N GLU A 33 16.12 -5.17 20.91
CA GLU A 33 14.74 -5.40 21.35
C GLU A 33 14.61 -6.65 22.25
N SER A 34 15.35 -7.73 21.99
CA SER A 34 15.38 -8.92 22.86
C SER A 34 16.20 -8.72 24.15
N LEU A 35 17.17 -7.80 24.15
CA LEU A 35 17.98 -7.41 25.32
C LEU A 35 17.16 -6.70 26.41
N HIS A 36 16.10 -5.98 26.03
CA HIS A 36 15.16 -5.38 26.99
C HIS A 36 14.31 -6.43 27.72
N LEU A 37 14.05 -7.58 27.09
CA LEU A 37 13.20 -8.65 27.62
C LEU A 37 13.99 -9.70 28.41
N TYR A 38 15.27 -9.96 28.08
CA TYR A 38 16.06 -11.03 28.70
C TYR A 38 17.54 -10.66 28.94
N PRO A 39 17.86 -9.95 30.05
CA PRO A 39 19.21 -9.45 30.35
C PRO A 39 20.28 -10.54 30.52
N TYR A 40 19.90 -11.77 30.85
CA TYR A 40 20.85 -12.89 31.07
C TYR A 40 21.48 -13.44 29.78
N LEU A 41 20.95 -13.08 28.59
CA LEU A 41 21.53 -13.48 27.31
C LEU A 41 22.84 -12.76 26.97
N LEU A 42 23.16 -11.64 27.64
CA LEU A 42 24.40 -10.87 27.47
C LEU A 42 25.66 -11.70 27.76
N ASP A 43 25.65 -12.49 28.83
CA ASP A 43 26.78 -13.32 29.22
C ASP A 43 26.94 -14.55 28.33
N PHE A 44 25.83 -15.05 27.75
CA PHE A 44 25.84 -16.24 26.90
C PHE A 44 26.37 -15.95 25.48
N LEU A 45 26.12 -14.75 24.95
CA LEU A 45 26.47 -14.38 23.57
C LEU A 45 27.87 -13.74 23.41
N GLN A 46 28.61 -13.51 24.49
CA GLN A 46 29.91 -12.79 24.47
C GLN A 46 29.87 -11.52 23.59
N TYR A 47 28.75 -10.80 23.60
CA TYR A 47 28.54 -9.66 22.73
C TYR A 47 29.45 -8.50 23.19
N LYS A 48 30.49 -8.19 22.40
CA LYS A 48 31.23 -6.94 22.55
C LYS A 48 30.53 -5.87 21.71
N PRO A 49 30.06 -4.75 22.30
CA PRO A 49 29.48 -3.67 21.52
C PRO A 49 30.50 -3.16 20.51
N ILE A 50 30.10 -3.03 19.25
CA ILE A 50 30.94 -2.43 18.21
C ILE A 50 31.11 -0.96 18.59
N GLU A 51 32.35 -0.53 18.81
CA GLU A 51 32.69 0.75 19.48
C GLU A 51 32.40 2.04 18.68
N LYS A 52 31.82 1.94 17.47
CA LYS A 52 31.16 3.05 16.75
C LYS A 52 30.56 2.56 15.43
N SER A 53 29.30 2.89 15.17
CA SER A 53 28.73 2.74 13.82
C SER A 53 29.46 3.67 12.85
N PRO A 54 29.73 3.23 11.60
CA PRO A 54 30.28 4.13 10.59
C PRO A 54 29.33 5.31 10.32
N GLU A 55 29.88 6.51 10.11
CA GLU A 55 29.11 7.74 9.86
C GLU A 55 28.16 7.62 8.65
N TRP A 56 28.58 6.91 7.59
CA TRP A 56 27.73 6.64 6.42
C TRP A 56 26.48 5.83 6.77
N LEU A 57 26.56 4.94 7.76
CA LEU A 57 25.44 4.11 8.21
C LEU A 57 24.48 4.94 9.09
N GLU A 58 25.03 5.77 9.98
CA GLU A 58 24.21 6.69 10.79
C GLU A 58 23.45 7.68 9.92
N ASN A 59 24.09 8.19 8.85
CA ASN A 59 23.41 9.03 7.88
C ASN A 59 22.27 8.29 7.17
N ILE A 60 22.48 7.07 6.69
CA ILE A 60 21.40 6.29 6.05
C ILE A 60 20.24 6.06 7.04
N ILE A 61 20.54 5.65 8.28
CA ILE A 61 19.51 5.40 9.29
C ILE A 61 18.73 6.68 9.64
N ASN A 62 19.39 7.84 9.68
CA ASN A 62 18.74 9.11 10.03
C ASN A 62 17.94 9.72 8.88
N TYR A 63 18.28 9.42 7.62
CA TYR A 63 17.62 9.98 6.44
C TYR A 63 16.63 9.03 5.76
N THR A 64 16.59 7.76 6.16
CA THR A 64 15.68 6.75 5.61
C THR A 64 14.66 6.35 6.67
N ASP A 65 13.37 6.52 6.34
CA ASP A 65 12.30 5.94 7.15
C ASP A 65 12.34 4.41 7.00
N ILE A 66 12.58 3.69 8.11
CA ILE A 66 12.67 2.22 8.14
C ILE A 66 11.39 1.64 8.74
N HIS A 67 10.71 0.76 7.99
CA HIS A 67 9.55 -0.01 8.46
C HIS A 67 9.93 -1.49 8.60
N LEU A 68 9.69 -2.09 9.78
CA LEU A 68 9.97 -3.50 10.04
C LEU A 68 8.66 -4.29 10.08
N ILE A 69 8.59 -5.36 9.29
CA ILE A 69 7.50 -6.34 9.31
C ILE A 69 7.98 -7.59 10.04
N GLU A 70 7.58 -7.72 11.30
CA GLU A 70 7.95 -8.84 12.18
C GLU A 70 7.13 -10.10 11.90
N SER A 71 7.66 -11.26 12.29
CA SER A 71 6.97 -12.56 12.18
C SER A 71 5.68 -12.63 13.02
N GLN A 72 5.63 -11.95 14.17
CA GLN A 72 4.44 -11.85 15.03
C GLN A 72 3.63 -10.58 14.71
N ARG A 73 2.63 -10.71 13.85
CA ARG A 73 1.92 -9.56 13.25
C ARG A 73 0.39 -9.60 13.33
N LEU A 74 -0.19 -10.62 13.95
CA LEU A 74 -1.66 -10.79 14.03
C LEU A 74 -2.33 -10.02 15.18
N LEU A 75 -1.55 -9.49 16.13
CA LEU A 75 -2.08 -8.75 17.28
C LEU A 75 -1.48 -7.35 17.30
N ASN A 76 -2.35 -6.35 17.47
CA ASN A 76 -2.00 -4.97 17.74
C ASN A 76 -2.47 -4.58 19.15
N ILE A 77 -1.85 -3.55 19.72
CA ILE A 77 -2.26 -2.95 20.99
C ILE A 77 -3.12 -1.74 20.66
N SER A 78 -4.36 -1.70 21.14
CA SER A 78 -5.25 -0.55 20.99
C SER A 78 -4.80 0.61 21.88
N GLU A 79 -5.37 1.80 21.67
CA GLU A 79 -5.11 2.98 22.53
C GLU A 79 -5.45 2.72 24.01
N ASP A 80 -6.39 1.81 24.28
CA ASP A 80 -6.80 1.38 25.61
C ASP A 80 -5.93 0.24 26.19
N ASN A 81 -4.78 -0.08 25.58
CA ASN A 81 -3.90 -1.20 25.93
C ASN A 81 -4.55 -2.59 25.83
N GLU A 82 -5.59 -2.75 25.01
CA GLU A 82 -6.20 -4.05 24.74
C GLU A 82 -5.55 -4.71 23.51
N MET A 83 -5.32 -6.02 23.57
CA MET A 83 -4.87 -6.78 22.40
C MET A 83 -6.04 -6.97 21.44
N ILE A 84 -5.91 -6.41 20.24
CA ILE A 84 -6.89 -6.53 19.16
C ILE A 84 -6.28 -7.25 17.95
N PRO A 85 -7.08 -8.02 17.18
CA PRO A 85 -6.60 -8.59 15.93
C PRO A 85 -6.17 -7.50 14.94
N SER A 86 -4.95 -7.59 14.39
CA SER A 86 -4.40 -6.60 13.46
C SER A 86 -5.29 -6.37 12.24
N VAL A 87 -5.95 -7.43 11.74
CA VAL A 87 -6.88 -7.34 10.62
C VAL A 87 -8.09 -6.44 10.93
N ASN A 88 -8.55 -6.36 12.18
CA ASN A 88 -9.63 -5.44 12.55
C ASN A 88 -9.11 -4.01 12.67
N ALA A 89 -7.93 -3.84 13.27
CA ALA A 89 -7.29 -2.52 13.35
C ALA A 89 -7.11 -1.92 11.94
N TYR A 90 -6.62 -2.72 10.99
CA TYR A 90 -6.37 -2.28 9.62
C TYR A 90 -7.66 -2.06 8.82
N ALA A 91 -8.71 -2.82 9.10
CA ALA A 91 -10.03 -2.56 8.52
C ALA A 91 -10.55 -1.19 8.97
N ASN A 92 -10.48 -0.89 10.28
CA ASN A 92 -10.90 0.41 10.80
C ASN A 92 -10.03 1.55 10.25
N GLU A 93 -8.70 1.38 10.24
CA GLU A 93 -7.77 2.37 9.70
C GLU A 93 -8.04 2.67 8.22
N LEU A 94 -8.39 1.65 7.42
CA LEU A 94 -8.80 1.90 6.03
C LEU A 94 -10.12 2.67 5.95
N ALA A 95 -11.09 2.36 6.80
CA ALA A 95 -12.35 3.10 6.87
C ALA A 95 -12.08 4.58 7.17
N ASP A 96 -11.21 4.87 8.13
CA ASP A 96 -10.82 6.22 8.52
C ASP A 96 -10.11 6.95 7.37
N ASN A 97 -9.17 6.29 6.69
CA ASN A 97 -8.50 6.85 5.50
C ASN A 97 -9.50 7.19 4.37
N ILE A 98 -10.52 6.34 4.16
CA ILE A 98 -11.58 6.61 3.18
C ILE A 98 -12.41 7.82 3.62
N GLN A 99 -12.78 7.90 4.90
CA GLN A 99 -13.56 9.02 5.44
C GLN A 99 -12.80 10.34 5.37
N GLU A 100 -11.49 10.34 5.65
CA GLU A 100 -10.63 11.51 5.48
C GLU A 100 -10.65 12.01 4.03
N LYS A 101 -10.49 11.10 3.06
CA LYS A 101 -10.54 11.47 1.63
C LYS A 101 -11.92 11.94 1.18
N LEU A 102 -13.00 11.40 1.74
CA LEU A 102 -14.35 11.92 1.52
C LEU A 102 -14.54 13.33 2.09
N ALA A 103 -13.94 13.63 3.26
CA ALA A 103 -13.97 14.97 3.85
C ALA A 103 -13.15 15.98 3.02
N GLU A 104 -11.98 15.57 2.52
CA GLU A 104 -11.16 16.35 1.59
C GLU A 104 -11.93 16.66 0.29
N TYR A 105 -12.56 15.65 -0.30
CA TYR A 105 -13.44 15.78 -1.46
C TYR A 105 -14.58 16.78 -1.20
N GLY A 106 -15.25 16.69 -0.04
CA GLY A 106 -16.34 17.58 0.34
C GLY A 106 -15.88 19.04 0.48
N THR A 107 -14.73 19.25 1.12
CA THR A 107 -14.11 20.58 1.29
C THR A 107 -13.74 21.19 -0.06
N LEU A 108 -13.14 20.38 -0.94
CA LEU A 108 -12.79 20.81 -2.30
C LEU A 108 -14.04 21.17 -3.12
N SER A 109 -15.11 20.37 -3.03
CA SER A 109 -16.37 20.68 -3.71
C SER A 109 -16.93 22.04 -3.27
N GLN A 110 -16.98 22.31 -1.97
CA GLN A 110 -17.45 23.61 -1.46
C GLN A 110 -16.62 24.79 -1.98
N SER A 111 -15.30 24.61 -2.09
CA SER A 111 -14.40 25.64 -2.63
C SER A 111 -14.65 25.90 -4.13
N LEU A 112 -14.79 24.83 -4.91
CA LEU A 112 -15.05 24.91 -6.36
C LEU A 112 -16.42 25.52 -6.65
N ASP A 113 -17.45 25.13 -5.88
CA ASP A 113 -18.80 25.67 -6.01
C ASP A 113 -18.86 27.17 -5.71
N ARG A 114 -18.13 27.62 -4.68
CA ARG A 114 -18.02 29.06 -4.33
C ARG A 114 -17.37 29.89 -5.45
N THR A 115 -16.40 29.31 -6.16
CA THR A 115 -15.65 30.00 -7.22
C THR A 115 -16.25 29.79 -8.61
N PHE A 116 -17.27 28.93 -8.74
CA PHE A 116 -17.86 28.54 -10.02
C PHE A 116 -18.33 29.74 -10.87
N PRO A 117 -19.10 30.72 -10.35
CA PRO A 117 -19.59 31.83 -11.18
C PRO A 117 -18.45 32.68 -11.77
N VAL A 118 -17.40 32.91 -10.98
CA VAL A 118 -16.23 33.70 -11.41
C VAL A 118 -15.47 32.96 -12.50
N ARG A 119 -15.24 31.65 -12.31
CA ARG A 119 -14.54 30.82 -13.30
C ARG A 119 -15.34 30.66 -14.59
N LEU A 120 -16.66 30.54 -14.49
CA LEU A 120 -17.54 30.49 -15.66
C LEU A 120 -17.43 31.77 -16.49
N VAL A 121 -17.55 32.95 -15.88
CA VAL A 121 -17.42 34.24 -16.58
C VAL A 121 -16.02 34.41 -17.21
N GLN A 122 -14.97 33.96 -16.53
CA GLN A 122 -13.60 34.02 -17.07
C GLN A 122 -13.41 33.09 -18.29
N LYS A 123 -14.01 31.89 -18.26
CA LYS A 123 -13.88 30.88 -19.31
C LYS A 123 -14.67 31.21 -20.58
N VAL A 124 -15.65 32.11 -20.49
CA VAL A 124 -16.39 32.68 -21.64
C VAL A 124 -15.46 33.38 -22.65
N SER A 125 -14.26 33.82 -22.21
CA SER A 125 -13.31 34.57 -23.03
C SER A 125 -12.20 33.72 -23.67
N THR A 126 -12.19 32.40 -23.45
CA THR A 126 -11.14 31.46 -23.93
C THR A 126 -11.73 30.44 -24.90
N ASN A 127 -10.95 30.01 -25.90
CA ASN A 127 -11.35 29.02 -26.92
C ASN A 127 -12.07 27.80 -26.28
N SER A 128 -13.28 27.51 -26.75
CA SER A 128 -14.09 26.38 -26.27
C SER A 128 -13.56 25.03 -26.78
N LEU A 129 -13.69 23.99 -25.95
CA LEU A 129 -13.46 22.61 -26.35
C LEU A 129 -14.42 22.22 -27.48
N THR A 130 -13.96 21.38 -28.42
CA THR A 130 -14.86 20.82 -29.43
C THR A 130 -15.87 19.86 -28.79
N ASN A 131 -16.99 19.59 -29.46
CA ASN A 131 -17.99 18.63 -28.96
C ASN A 131 -17.36 17.26 -28.71
N ASP A 132 -16.50 16.80 -29.62
CA ASP A 132 -15.80 15.52 -29.49
C ASP A 132 -14.89 15.48 -28.26
N GLN A 133 -14.18 16.58 -27.98
CA GLN A 133 -13.33 16.69 -26.79
C GLN A 133 -14.14 16.69 -25.50
N LEU A 134 -15.30 17.36 -25.47
CA LEU A 134 -16.20 17.35 -24.32
C LEU A 134 -16.78 15.97 -24.05
N ILE A 135 -17.26 15.30 -25.10
CA ILE A 135 -17.79 13.93 -25.02
C ILE A 135 -16.70 13.00 -24.46
N LYS A 136 -15.47 13.10 -24.99
CA LYS A 136 -14.34 12.29 -24.52
C LYS A 136 -14.04 12.52 -23.04
N LYS A 137 -13.95 13.78 -22.60
CA LYS A 137 -13.67 14.10 -21.20
C LYS A 137 -14.79 13.63 -20.26
N LEU A 138 -16.05 13.70 -20.69
CA LEU A 138 -17.16 13.18 -19.90
C LEU A 138 -17.07 11.65 -19.73
N ASP A 139 -16.72 10.93 -20.80
CA ASP A 139 -16.50 9.49 -20.74
C ASP A 139 -15.32 9.12 -19.83
N GLU A 140 -14.22 9.88 -19.88
CA GLU A 140 -13.07 9.74 -18.97
C GLU A 140 -13.49 9.93 -17.49
N VAL A 141 -14.30 10.96 -17.21
CA VAL A 141 -14.85 11.24 -15.87
C VAL A 141 -15.78 10.12 -15.38
N GLU A 142 -16.68 9.65 -16.24
CA GLU A 142 -17.60 8.57 -15.89
C GLU A 142 -16.86 7.25 -15.65
N THR A 143 -15.86 6.95 -16.47
CA THR A 143 -14.98 5.80 -16.29
C THR A 143 -14.27 5.88 -14.94
N LYS A 144 -13.66 7.03 -14.61
CA LYS A 144 -13.01 7.25 -13.31
C LYS A 144 -13.99 7.08 -12.15
N ARG A 145 -15.22 7.61 -12.27
CA ARG A 145 -16.27 7.42 -11.25
C ARG A 145 -16.61 5.95 -11.05
N LYS A 146 -16.80 5.20 -12.14
CA LYS A 146 -17.07 3.75 -12.07
C LYS A 146 -15.94 2.98 -11.38
N HIS A 147 -14.68 3.33 -11.66
CA HIS A 147 -13.53 2.75 -10.96
C HIS A 147 -13.57 3.02 -9.44
N LEU A 148 -13.80 4.27 -9.03
CA LEU A 148 -13.89 4.63 -7.61
C LEU A 148 -15.06 3.97 -6.89
N ILE A 149 -16.21 3.82 -7.57
CA ILE A 149 -17.35 3.05 -7.06
C ILE A 149 -16.98 1.58 -6.87
N ASN A 150 -16.33 0.96 -7.85
CA ASN A 150 -15.90 -0.44 -7.77
C ASN A 150 -14.80 -0.64 -6.71
N ALA A 151 -14.00 0.39 -6.44
CA ALA A 151 -13.04 0.42 -5.34
C ALA A 151 -13.71 0.61 -3.96
N GLY A 152 -15.01 0.89 -3.89
CA GLY A 152 -15.75 1.10 -2.64
C GLY A 152 -15.59 2.50 -2.03
N LEU A 153 -15.10 3.46 -2.81
CA LEU A 153 -14.81 4.83 -2.37
C LEU A 153 -15.95 5.81 -2.61
N LEU A 154 -16.83 5.53 -3.59
CA LEU A 154 -18.00 6.33 -3.91
C LEU A 154 -19.26 5.46 -3.95
N ASP A 155 -20.40 6.07 -3.64
CA ASP A 155 -21.69 5.41 -3.71
C ASP A 155 -22.16 5.24 -5.17
N LYS A 156 -22.95 4.20 -5.44
CA LYS A 156 -23.59 4.01 -6.75
C LYS A 156 -24.73 5.00 -6.91
N ASP A 157 -24.59 5.95 -7.82
CA ASP A 157 -25.70 6.80 -8.24
C ASP A 157 -26.63 6.01 -9.19
N GLU A 158 -27.95 6.07 -8.96
CA GLU A 158 -28.94 5.31 -9.75
C GLU A 158 -29.24 5.92 -11.14
N ASN A 159 -28.74 7.12 -11.46
CA ASN A 159 -29.11 7.85 -12.68
C ASN A 159 -27.95 8.64 -13.31
N THR A 160 -27.07 7.97 -14.05
CA THR A 160 -26.00 8.62 -14.84
C THR A 160 -26.09 8.36 -16.34
N ASN A 161 -27.27 8.04 -16.88
CA ASN A 161 -27.45 7.99 -18.34
C ASN A 161 -27.55 9.41 -18.91
N PHE A 162 -26.42 10.11 -18.98
CA PHE A 162 -26.33 11.41 -19.63
C PHE A 162 -26.05 11.20 -21.13
N GLN A 163 -27.09 11.28 -21.97
CA GLN A 163 -26.92 11.30 -23.42
C GLN A 163 -26.84 12.75 -23.90
N ILE A 164 -25.68 13.12 -24.43
CA ILE A 164 -25.49 14.40 -25.10
C ILE A 164 -26.30 14.42 -26.40
N SER A 165 -27.17 15.43 -26.56
CA SER A 165 -27.76 15.73 -27.87
C SER A 165 -26.69 16.33 -28.80
N GLU A 166 -26.78 16.03 -30.10
CA GLU A 166 -25.80 16.49 -31.11
C GLU A 166 -25.70 18.03 -31.26
N GLN A 167 -26.60 18.79 -30.61
CA GLN A 167 -26.64 20.25 -30.66
C GLN A 167 -26.46 20.87 -29.27
N ILE A 168 -25.23 20.90 -28.79
CA ILE A 168 -24.85 21.70 -27.61
C ILE A 168 -24.52 23.13 -28.06
N ASP A 169 -25.25 24.12 -27.56
CA ASP A 169 -24.93 25.55 -27.72
C ASP A 169 -23.59 25.90 -27.05
N GLU A 170 -22.85 26.88 -27.58
CA GLU A 170 -21.53 27.28 -27.07
C GLU A 170 -21.58 27.65 -25.57
N ASN A 171 -22.67 28.24 -25.10
CA ASN A 171 -22.85 28.55 -23.67
C ASN A 171 -22.89 27.28 -22.81
N ILE A 172 -23.55 26.23 -23.30
CA ILE A 172 -23.63 24.95 -22.59
C ILE A 172 -22.26 24.26 -22.61
N LYS A 173 -21.50 24.37 -23.70
CA LYS A 173 -20.11 23.86 -23.76
C LYS A 173 -19.23 24.50 -22.70
N GLN A 174 -19.35 25.81 -22.52
CA GLN A 174 -18.60 26.54 -21.51
C GLN A 174 -18.95 26.05 -20.10
N VAL A 175 -20.23 25.94 -19.78
CA VAL A 175 -20.70 25.40 -18.49
C VAL A 175 -20.18 23.98 -18.26
N LEU A 176 -20.34 23.09 -19.23
CA LEU A 176 -19.86 21.71 -19.15
C LEU A 176 -18.34 21.66 -18.99
N SER A 177 -17.58 22.54 -19.64
CA SER A 177 -16.12 22.57 -19.51
C SER A 177 -15.63 22.95 -18.11
N VAL A 178 -16.35 23.84 -17.40
CA VAL A 178 -16.05 24.17 -16.00
C VAL A 178 -16.46 23.00 -15.10
N TYR A 179 -17.64 22.45 -15.33
CA TYR A 179 -18.13 21.30 -14.57
C TYR A 179 -17.22 20.08 -14.67
N ILE A 180 -16.77 19.73 -15.87
CA ILE A 180 -15.85 18.61 -16.10
C ILE A 180 -14.54 18.82 -15.35
N GLU A 181 -13.95 20.02 -15.45
CA GLU A 181 -12.72 20.35 -14.73
C GLU A 181 -12.90 20.24 -13.21
N ASP A 182 -14.06 20.67 -12.69
CA ASP A 182 -14.39 20.55 -11.28
C ASP A 182 -14.53 19.10 -10.84
N VAL A 183 -15.19 18.26 -11.64
CA VAL A 183 -15.32 16.84 -11.33
C VAL A 183 -13.96 16.15 -11.43
N GLU A 184 -13.16 16.42 -12.46
CA GLU A 184 -11.80 15.89 -12.61
C GLU A 184 -10.97 16.19 -11.34
N ASN A 185 -10.91 17.46 -10.93
CA ASN A 185 -10.18 17.90 -9.74
C ASN A 185 -10.71 17.28 -8.44
N LYS A 186 -12.03 17.10 -8.33
CA LYS A 186 -12.62 16.44 -7.16
C LYS A 186 -12.25 14.96 -7.10
N LEU A 187 -12.30 14.25 -8.24
CA LEU A 187 -12.01 12.81 -8.27
C LEU A 187 -10.54 12.50 -8.06
N THR A 188 -9.60 13.41 -8.36
CA THR A 188 -8.16 13.20 -8.14
C THR A 188 -7.78 13.03 -6.68
N VAL A 189 -8.62 13.51 -5.73
CA VAL A 189 -8.43 13.32 -4.29
C VAL A 189 -8.24 11.83 -3.93
N PHE A 190 -8.90 10.94 -4.68
CA PHE A 190 -8.88 9.51 -4.41
C PHE A 190 -7.76 8.74 -5.13
N ASP A 191 -6.99 9.35 -6.02
CA ASP A 191 -6.12 8.61 -6.96
C ASP A 191 -5.10 7.70 -6.27
N ASN A 192 -4.43 8.21 -5.22
CA ASN A 192 -3.46 7.42 -4.48
C ASN A 192 -4.11 6.26 -3.71
N LEU A 193 -5.24 6.54 -3.05
CA LEU A 193 -5.96 5.56 -2.25
C LEU A 193 -6.59 4.47 -3.12
N SER A 194 -7.18 4.85 -4.25
CA SER A 194 -7.82 3.94 -5.20
C SER A 194 -6.82 2.98 -5.83
N GLN A 195 -5.64 3.47 -6.25
CA GLN A 195 -4.58 2.62 -6.80
C GLN A 195 -4.13 1.55 -5.80
N ARG A 196 -3.90 1.93 -4.54
CA ARG A 196 -3.50 1.00 -3.47
C ARG A 196 -4.59 -0.03 -3.17
N ILE A 197 -5.85 0.41 -3.10
CA ILE A 197 -7.00 -0.48 -2.89
C ILE A 197 -7.17 -1.45 -4.07
N GLU A 198 -7.09 -0.97 -5.31
CA GLU A 198 -7.25 -1.83 -6.49
C GLU A 198 -6.16 -2.91 -6.56
N LEU A 199 -4.90 -2.56 -6.26
CA LEU A 199 -3.82 -3.54 -6.17
C LEU A 199 -4.06 -4.54 -5.04
N MET A 200 -4.46 -4.08 -3.85
CA MET A 200 -4.81 -4.96 -2.73
C MET A 200 -5.92 -5.93 -3.13
N LYS A 201 -6.99 -5.44 -3.75
CA LYS A 201 -8.11 -6.26 -4.23
C LYS A 201 -7.67 -7.28 -5.26
N LYS A 202 -6.82 -6.88 -6.23
CA LYS A 202 -6.28 -7.77 -7.26
C LYS A 202 -5.51 -8.92 -6.61
N ILE A 203 -4.55 -8.63 -5.74
CA ILE A 203 -3.70 -9.64 -5.10
C ILE A 203 -4.54 -10.58 -4.23
N ILE A 204 -5.41 -10.05 -3.37
CA ILE A 204 -6.24 -10.85 -2.47
C ILE A 204 -7.21 -11.74 -3.24
N ASN A 205 -7.95 -11.21 -4.22
CA ASN A 205 -8.93 -12.00 -4.96
C ASN A 205 -8.28 -13.08 -5.83
N GLN A 206 -7.03 -12.91 -6.24
CA GLN A 206 -6.26 -13.95 -6.92
C GLN A 206 -5.82 -15.06 -5.95
N ARG A 207 -5.53 -14.71 -4.70
CA ARG A 207 -4.94 -15.59 -3.70
C ARG A 207 -5.98 -16.34 -2.86
N PHE A 208 -7.05 -15.67 -2.44
CA PHE A 208 -8.02 -16.22 -1.48
C PHE A 208 -9.10 -17.01 -2.23
N ALA A 209 -8.91 -18.32 -2.34
CA ALA A 209 -9.85 -19.17 -3.03
C ALA A 209 -11.27 -19.06 -2.42
N TYR A 210 -12.26 -18.85 -3.28
CA TYR A 210 -13.69 -18.74 -2.93
C TYR A 210 -14.06 -17.54 -2.03
N LYS A 211 -13.13 -16.59 -1.81
CA LYS A 211 -13.40 -15.37 -1.05
C LYS A 211 -13.12 -14.14 -1.91
N GLU A 212 -13.96 -13.13 -1.76
CA GLU A 212 -13.78 -11.84 -2.42
C GLU A 212 -13.70 -10.73 -1.38
N ILE A 213 -12.71 -9.84 -1.51
CA ILE A 213 -12.61 -8.65 -0.67
C ILE A 213 -13.56 -7.55 -1.16
N ASN A 214 -14.27 -6.96 -0.21
CA ASN A 214 -15.21 -5.86 -0.39
C ASN A 214 -14.74 -4.67 0.45
N ILE A 215 -14.75 -3.49 -0.14
CA ILE A 215 -14.31 -2.26 0.49
C ILE A 215 -15.51 -1.36 0.74
N SER A 216 -15.59 -0.75 1.91
CA SER A 216 -16.62 0.23 2.24
C SER A 216 -16.10 1.30 3.20
N LYS A 217 -16.69 2.49 3.14
CA LYS A 217 -16.33 3.64 4.01
C LYS A 217 -16.66 3.42 5.50
N GLU A 218 -17.55 2.47 5.82
CA GLU A 218 -17.96 2.19 7.20
C GLU A 218 -17.10 1.11 7.87
N LYS A 219 -16.61 0.14 7.11
CA LYS A 219 -15.90 -1.04 7.65
C LYS A 219 -14.49 -1.20 7.12
N GLY A 220 -14.06 -0.35 6.18
CA GLY A 220 -12.80 -0.47 5.47
C GLY A 220 -12.84 -1.67 4.53
N PHE A 221 -12.50 -2.86 5.03
CA PHE A 221 -12.59 -4.10 4.26
C PHE A 221 -13.34 -5.23 4.97
N THR A 222 -14.09 -5.98 4.18
CA THR A 222 -14.80 -7.21 4.57
C THR A 222 -14.65 -8.26 3.48
N PHE A 223 -15.07 -9.49 3.75
CA PHE A 223 -14.97 -10.58 2.79
C PHE A 223 -16.34 -11.16 2.47
N THR A 224 -16.50 -11.73 1.29
CA THR A 224 -17.67 -12.51 0.92
C THR A 224 -17.22 -13.91 0.52
N CYS A 225 -17.84 -14.95 1.06
CA CYS A 225 -17.60 -16.35 0.72
C CYS A 225 -18.93 -17.03 0.43
N ASN A 226 -19.10 -17.57 -0.77
CA ASN A 226 -20.35 -18.23 -1.21
C ASN A 226 -21.61 -17.38 -0.95
N GLY A 227 -21.52 -16.06 -1.16
CA GLY A 227 -22.62 -15.11 -0.94
C GLY A 227 -22.83 -14.65 0.51
N ASN A 228 -22.08 -15.19 1.48
CA ASN A 228 -22.15 -14.77 2.88
C ASN A 228 -21.03 -13.79 3.22
N SER A 229 -21.37 -12.71 3.94
CA SER A 229 -20.37 -11.77 4.45
C SER A 229 -19.58 -12.39 5.61
N LEU A 230 -18.28 -12.17 5.60
CA LEU A 230 -17.30 -12.61 6.59
C LEU A 230 -16.54 -11.40 7.14
N SER A 231 -16.32 -11.39 8.45
CA SER A 231 -15.40 -10.45 9.07
C SER A 231 -13.94 -10.84 8.79
N PRO A 232 -12.99 -9.89 8.83
CA PRO A 232 -11.58 -10.20 8.64
C PRO A 232 -11.02 -11.26 9.60
N THR A 233 -11.54 -11.31 10.83
CA THR A 233 -11.17 -12.31 11.84
C THR A 233 -11.64 -13.74 11.54
N GLN A 234 -12.57 -13.91 10.58
CA GLN A 234 -13.06 -15.23 10.15
C GLN A 234 -12.22 -15.84 9.02
N LEU A 235 -11.21 -15.13 8.53
CA LEU A 235 -10.21 -15.67 7.62
C LEU A 235 -9.35 -16.72 8.34
N SER A 236 -8.73 -17.63 7.58
CA SER A 236 -7.70 -18.52 8.13
C SER A 236 -6.49 -17.70 8.60
N SER A 237 -5.72 -18.21 9.57
CA SER A 237 -4.55 -17.49 10.09
C SER A 237 -3.54 -17.12 8.99
N GLY A 238 -3.32 -18.00 8.00
CA GLY A 238 -2.47 -17.71 6.84
C GLY A 238 -3.00 -16.53 6.01
N GLU A 239 -4.30 -16.52 5.71
CA GLU A 239 -4.94 -15.38 5.02
C GLU A 239 -4.86 -14.08 5.83
N GLN A 240 -5.00 -14.15 7.16
CA GLN A 240 -4.86 -12.97 8.01
C GLN A 240 -3.44 -12.42 7.98
N HIS A 241 -2.42 -13.28 8.07
CA HIS A 241 -1.03 -12.84 8.00
C HIS A 241 -0.71 -12.19 6.65
N GLU A 242 -1.21 -12.77 5.55
CA GLU A 242 -1.04 -12.18 4.23
C GLU A 242 -1.69 -10.81 4.12
N LEU A 243 -2.94 -10.70 4.57
CA LEU A 243 -3.68 -9.46 4.57
C LEU A 243 -2.93 -8.38 5.36
N VAL A 244 -2.36 -8.74 6.51
CA VAL A 244 -1.56 -7.85 7.35
C VAL A 244 -0.31 -7.38 6.62
N ILE A 245 0.49 -8.29 6.06
CA ILE A 245 1.72 -7.91 5.31
C ILE A 245 1.36 -7.00 4.15
N LEU A 246 0.38 -7.40 3.33
CA LEU A 246 -0.03 -6.65 2.16
C LEU A 246 -0.53 -5.25 2.53
N TYR A 247 -1.32 -5.16 3.61
CA TYR A 247 -1.82 -3.89 4.10
C TYR A 247 -0.69 -2.97 4.58
N GLU A 248 0.28 -3.50 5.34
CA GLU A 248 1.41 -2.71 5.80
C GLU A 248 2.20 -2.13 4.63
N LEU A 249 2.55 -2.97 3.66
CA LEU A 249 3.29 -2.55 2.47
C LEU A 249 2.54 -1.49 1.65
N LEU A 250 1.22 -1.59 1.57
CA LEU A 250 0.39 -0.70 0.74
C LEU A 250 -0.11 0.55 1.45
N PHE A 251 -0.26 0.56 2.78
CA PHE A 251 -0.93 1.67 3.47
C PHE A 251 -0.11 2.25 4.63
N LYS A 252 0.82 1.49 5.21
CA LYS A 252 1.61 1.96 6.38
C LYS A 252 2.98 2.52 6.03
N VAL A 253 3.44 2.31 4.81
CA VAL A 253 4.77 2.76 4.38
C VAL A 253 4.68 4.05 3.58
N LYS A 254 5.58 4.98 3.90
CA LYS A 254 5.75 6.24 3.17
C LYS A 254 6.61 6.02 1.92
N PRO A 255 6.43 6.85 0.87
CA PRO A 255 7.36 6.85 -0.25
C PRO A 255 8.81 7.13 0.20
N ASN A 256 9.77 6.50 -0.47
CA ASN A 256 11.21 6.56 -0.19
C ASN A 256 11.63 5.95 1.17
N SER A 257 10.88 4.97 1.65
CA SER A 257 11.20 4.19 2.84
C SER A 257 11.89 2.86 2.51
N LEU A 258 12.65 2.34 3.47
CA LEU A 258 13.19 0.98 3.43
C LEU A 258 12.32 0.05 4.29
N ILE A 259 11.82 -1.02 3.67
CA ILE A 259 11.03 -2.05 4.33
C ILE A 259 11.92 -3.24 4.61
N LEU A 260 11.94 -3.68 5.87
CA LEU A 260 12.61 -4.89 6.31
C LEU A 260 11.55 -5.95 6.59
N ILE A 261 11.65 -7.11 5.93
CA ILE A 261 10.72 -8.23 6.13
C ILE A 261 11.51 -9.42 6.67
N ASP A 262 11.13 -9.89 7.85
CA ASP A 262 11.75 -11.05 8.48
C ASP A 262 10.86 -12.30 8.36
N GLU A 263 11.47 -13.38 7.88
CA GLU A 263 10.86 -14.72 7.74
C GLU A 263 9.41 -14.68 7.17
N PRO A 264 9.19 -14.08 5.98
CA PRO A 264 7.84 -14.01 5.41
C PRO A 264 7.21 -15.38 5.19
N GLU A 265 8.01 -16.43 4.96
CA GLU A 265 7.55 -17.80 4.71
C GLU A 265 6.79 -18.43 5.87
N LEU A 266 7.05 -18.02 7.12
CA LEU A 266 6.47 -18.67 8.31
C LEU A 266 4.95 -18.58 8.34
N SER A 267 4.38 -17.61 7.63
CA SER A 267 2.94 -17.41 7.55
C SER A 267 2.34 -17.60 6.16
N LEU A 268 3.15 -17.93 5.15
CA LEU A 268 2.72 -18.01 3.76
C LEU A 268 2.53 -19.46 3.29
N HIS A 269 1.41 -19.71 2.60
CA HIS A 269 1.21 -20.96 1.88
C HIS A 269 2.26 -21.12 0.75
N VAL A 270 2.58 -22.36 0.36
CA VAL A 270 3.68 -22.63 -0.60
C VAL A 270 3.49 -21.91 -1.94
N GLU A 271 2.28 -21.94 -2.48
CA GLU A 271 1.93 -21.25 -3.74
C GLU A 271 2.13 -19.73 -3.65
N TRP A 272 1.96 -19.19 -2.44
CA TRP A 272 2.11 -17.77 -2.17
C TRP A 272 3.56 -17.35 -2.02
N GLN A 273 4.41 -18.23 -1.48
CA GLN A 273 5.85 -18.00 -1.43
C GLN A 273 6.42 -17.83 -2.84
N VAL A 274 6.00 -18.68 -3.78
CA VAL A 274 6.44 -18.65 -5.19
C VAL A 274 6.10 -17.32 -5.88
N ASN A 275 4.95 -16.73 -5.57
CA ASN A 275 4.50 -15.47 -6.17
C ASN A 275 4.88 -14.23 -5.35
N PHE A 276 5.53 -14.39 -4.19
CA PHE A 276 5.74 -13.31 -3.22
C PHE A 276 6.59 -12.16 -3.79
N LEU A 277 7.73 -12.48 -4.41
CA LEU A 277 8.62 -11.45 -4.98
C LEU A 277 7.96 -10.69 -6.13
N LYS A 278 7.14 -11.37 -6.95
CA LYS A 278 6.42 -10.73 -8.04
C LYS A 278 5.40 -9.71 -7.53
N ASP A 279 4.65 -10.06 -6.49
CA ASP A 279 3.69 -9.15 -5.89
C ASP A 279 4.41 -7.98 -5.20
N LEU A 280 5.52 -8.23 -4.52
CA LEU A 280 6.35 -7.17 -3.96
C LEU A 280 6.89 -6.22 -5.03
N GLN A 281 7.22 -6.69 -6.23
CA GLN A 281 7.62 -5.81 -7.32
C GLN A 281 6.48 -4.89 -7.78
N GLU A 282 5.25 -5.41 -7.88
CA GLU A 282 4.09 -4.56 -8.19
C GLU A 282 3.83 -3.54 -7.06
N ILE A 283 3.93 -3.97 -5.80
CA ILE A 283 3.72 -3.11 -4.63
C ILE A 283 4.79 -2.01 -4.53
N THR A 284 6.07 -2.36 -4.70
CA THR A 284 7.19 -1.40 -4.60
C THR A 284 7.11 -0.29 -5.66
N GLN A 285 6.60 -0.61 -6.86
CA GLN A 285 6.36 0.39 -7.91
C GLN A 285 5.26 1.39 -7.54
N ILE A 286 4.18 0.95 -6.89
CA ILE A 286 3.07 1.83 -6.47
C ILE A 286 3.41 2.60 -5.19
N ALA A 287 4.02 1.93 -4.21
CA ALA A 287 4.36 2.52 -2.93
C ALA A 287 5.62 3.41 -2.99
N ASN A 288 6.47 3.22 -4.02
CA ASN A 288 7.77 3.86 -4.19
C ASN A 288 8.66 3.60 -2.96
N VAL A 289 8.98 2.33 -2.70
CA VAL A 289 9.70 1.86 -1.50
C VAL A 289 10.76 0.82 -1.90
N ASP A 290 11.79 0.71 -1.07
CA ASP A 290 12.81 -0.35 -1.19
C ASP A 290 12.53 -1.45 -0.19
N VAL A 291 12.80 -2.71 -0.57
CA VAL A 291 12.50 -3.88 0.27
C VAL A 291 13.73 -4.75 0.43
N LEU A 292 14.01 -5.11 1.69
CA LEU A 292 15.02 -6.07 2.09
C LEU A 292 14.35 -7.22 2.85
N ILE A 293 14.59 -8.45 2.43
CA ILE A 293 13.93 -9.65 2.97
C ILE A 293 15.00 -10.57 3.53
N ALA A 294 14.84 -11.02 4.77
CA ALA A 294 15.56 -12.15 5.33
C ALA A 294 14.67 -13.40 5.23
N THR A 295 15.19 -14.47 4.63
CA THR A 295 14.42 -15.70 4.42
C THR A 295 15.33 -16.94 4.36
N HIS A 296 14.80 -18.07 4.83
CA HIS A 296 15.35 -19.40 4.64
C HIS A 296 14.67 -20.15 3.49
N SER A 297 13.57 -19.64 2.94
CA SER A 297 12.73 -20.34 1.96
C SER A 297 13.23 -20.19 0.52
N PRO A 298 13.64 -21.29 -0.15
CA PRO A 298 13.85 -21.30 -1.60
C PRO A 298 12.55 -21.03 -2.38
N GLY A 299 11.38 -21.25 -1.74
CA GLY A 299 10.09 -20.94 -2.34
C GLY A 299 9.88 -19.44 -2.55
N ILE A 300 10.35 -18.61 -1.60
CA ILE A 300 10.33 -17.14 -1.73
C ILE A 300 11.30 -16.67 -2.81
N ILE A 301 12.52 -17.24 -2.83
CA ILE A 301 13.53 -16.90 -3.83
C ILE A 301 13.07 -17.29 -5.24
N HIS A 302 12.45 -18.46 -5.36
CA HIS A 302 11.95 -19.05 -6.60
C HIS A 302 13.02 -19.04 -7.71
N ASP A 303 12.81 -18.24 -8.76
CA ASP A 303 13.70 -18.06 -9.91
C ASP A 303 14.60 -16.83 -9.81
N ARG A 304 14.47 -16.02 -8.74
CA ARG A 304 15.15 -14.73 -8.54
C ARG A 304 16.42 -14.81 -7.68
N TRP A 305 17.25 -15.82 -7.95
CA TRP A 305 18.55 -15.97 -7.27
C TRP A 305 19.51 -14.80 -7.55
N ASP A 306 19.29 -14.06 -8.65
CA ASP A 306 20.01 -12.83 -9.01
C ASP A 306 19.88 -11.72 -7.97
N LEU A 307 18.80 -11.73 -7.18
CA LEU A 307 18.55 -10.74 -6.13
C LEU A 307 19.09 -11.15 -4.75
N THR A 308 19.67 -12.33 -4.63
CA THR A 308 19.99 -12.94 -3.34
C THR A 308 21.46 -12.80 -2.98
N VAL A 309 21.72 -12.64 -1.68
CA VAL A 309 23.04 -12.86 -1.11
C VAL A 309 22.95 -13.87 0.02
N GLU A 310 23.73 -14.94 -0.09
CA GLU A 310 23.84 -15.98 0.91
C GLU A 310 24.69 -15.50 2.10
N LEU A 311 24.15 -15.60 3.31
CA LEU A 311 24.89 -15.32 4.54
C LEU A 311 25.71 -16.55 4.92
N LYS A 312 27.00 -16.54 4.57
CA LYS A 312 27.94 -17.58 4.98
C LYS A 312 28.34 -17.35 6.44
N GLY A 313 28.25 -18.40 7.26
CA GLY A 313 28.80 -18.37 8.61
C GLY A 313 30.31 -18.12 8.60
N PRO A 314 30.90 -17.56 9.67
CA PRO A 314 32.35 -17.36 9.74
C PRO A 314 33.06 -18.68 9.46
N HIS A 315 34.08 -18.63 8.59
CA HIS A 315 34.96 -19.77 8.34
C HIS A 315 35.51 -20.23 9.70
N ARG A 316 35.08 -21.41 10.15
CA ARG A 316 35.54 -22.03 11.40
C ARG A 316 37.00 -22.39 11.33
#